data_AF-A0A6B2V6Q8-F1
#
_entry.id   AF-A0A6B2V6Q8-F1
#
_cell.length_a   1.000
_cell.length_b   1.000
_cell.length_c   1.000
_cell.angle_alpha   90.00
_cell.angle_beta   90.00
_cell.angle_gamma   90.00
#
_symmetry.space_group_name_H-M   'P 1'
#
loop_
_entity.id
_entity.type
_entity.pdbx_description
1 polymer ?
#
loop_
_entity_poly.entity_id
_entity_poly.type
_entity_poly.pdbx_seq_one_letter_code
_entity_poly.pdbx_strand_id
1 'polypeptide(L)'
;MSTSEQPREQTGAEPRQEPSAQIAQAAPGDPAHPDLAGVPPTSPVGRLAATVDRLRREVRTAQAEAEGRALVELAKGILVERLRCGPAQAARQLAELAEQASVSPLEFAVEVINQAARDRVSEVTDAFLAAAAGAPERDAAAVRLRAAESG
;
A
#
# COMPACT_ATOMS: atom_id res chain seq x y z
N MET A 1 -4.28 6.28 79.57
CA MET A 1 -4.86 7.58 79.19
C MET A 1 -5.19 7.51 77.71
N SER A 2 -6.47 7.29 77.39
CA SER A 2 -7.02 7.42 76.05
C SER A 2 -7.08 8.90 75.67
N THR A 3 -6.72 9.23 74.43
CA THR A 3 -7.24 10.40 73.73
C THR A 3 -7.40 10.05 72.27
N SER A 4 -8.66 10.12 71.83
CA SER A 4 -9.12 10.12 70.45
C SER A 4 -8.39 11.16 69.61
N GLU A 5 -8.20 10.87 68.32
CA GLU A 5 -8.45 11.85 67.26
C GLU A 5 -8.56 11.16 65.90
N GLN A 6 -9.73 11.33 65.30
CA GLN A 6 -10.04 10.99 63.92
C GLN A 6 -10.04 12.31 63.14
N PRO A 7 -9.35 12.39 61.99
CA PRO A 7 -9.86 13.28 60.96
C PRO A 7 -9.79 12.74 59.53
N ARG A 8 -10.96 12.81 58.89
CA ARG A 8 -11.21 13.31 57.52
C ARG A 8 -10.71 12.48 56.34
N GLU A 9 -11.62 11.65 55.85
CA GLU A 9 -11.75 11.31 54.44
C GLU A 9 -11.98 12.59 53.62
N GLN A 10 -10.99 12.94 52.80
CA GLN A 10 -11.11 13.82 51.64
C GLN A 10 -10.27 13.20 50.53
N THR A 11 -10.82 12.19 49.86
CA THR A 11 -10.28 11.74 48.58
C THR A 11 -11.02 12.52 47.50
N GLY A 12 -10.30 13.47 46.93
CA GLY A 12 -10.75 14.28 45.80
C GLY A 12 -11.19 13.39 44.64
N ALA A 13 -12.22 13.90 43.95
CA ALA A 13 -12.79 13.35 42.75
C ALA A 13 -11.72 13.07 41.69
N GLU A 14 -11.53 11.80 41.34
CA GLU A 14 -10.88 11.40 40.10
C GLU A 14 -11.83 11.72 38.93
N PRO A 15 -11.36 12.43 37.88
CA PRO A 15 -12.12 12.55 36.66
C PRO A 15 -12.16 11.19 35.97
N ARG A 16 -13.38 10.67 35.75
CA ARG A 16 -13.63 9.52 34.88
C ARG A 16 -13.08 9.83 33.50
N GLN A 17 -11.93 9.26 33.16
CA GLN A 17 -11.50 9.14 31.78
C GLN A 17 -12.38 8.10 31.12
N GLU A 18 -13.31 8.58 30.30
CA GLU A 18 -14.04 7.75 29.35
C GLU A 18 -13.01 7.04 28.43
N PRO A 19 -13.09 5.71 28.26
CA PRO A 19 -12.31 5.05 27.22
C PRO A 19 -12.87 5.57 25.90
N SER A 20 -12.10 6.45 25.27
CA SER A 20 -12.34 6.87 23.90
C SER A 20 -12.58 5.62 23.07
N ALA A 21 -13.78 5.49 22.53
CA ALA A 21 -14.17 4.45 21.62
C ALA A 21 -13.20 4.49 20.43
N GLN A 22 -12.13 3.70 20.53
CA GLN A 22 -11.34 3.33 19.38
C GLN A 22 -12.31 2.62 18.45
N ILE A 23 -12.71 3.33 17.41
CA ILE A 23 -13.29 2.75 16.21
C ILE A 23 -12.21 1.77 15.73
N ALA A 24 -12.33 0.53 16.18
CA ALA A 24 -11.64 -0.59 15.59
C ALA A 24 -12.12 -0.62 14.14
N GLN A 25 -11.30 -0.03 13.28
CA GLN A 25 -11.49 0.00 11.85
C GLN A 25 -11.46 -1.48 11.42
N ALA A 26 -12.65 -2.04 11.25
CA ALA A 26 -12.83 -3.39 10.76
C ALA A 26 -12.10 -3.50 9.42
N ALA A 27 -11.05 -4.31 9.38
CA ALA A 27 -10.38 -4.67 8.15
C ALA A 27 -11.42 -5.19 7.14
N PRO A 28 -11.36 -4.78 5.86
CA PRO A 28 -12.34 -5.21 4.89
C PRO A 28 -12.06 -6.66 4.48
N GLY A 29 -13.04 -7.53 4.71
CA GLY A 29 -13.31 -8.69 3.86
C GLY A 29 -12.56 -9.99 4.16
N ASP A 30 -12.75 -10.56 5.35
CA ASP A 30 -12.74 -12.02 5.47
C ASP A 30 -14.17 -12.50 5.18
N PRO A 31 -14.45 -13.30 4.12
CA PRO A 31 -15.72 -13.98 4.02
C PRO A 31 -15.75 -15.01 5.14
N ALA A 32 -16.28 -14.61 6.29
CA ALA A 32 -16.58 -15.49 7.40
C ALA A 32 -17.40 -16.66 6.85
N HIS A 33 -16.77 -17.82 6.70
CA HIS A 33 -17.46 -19.03 6.28
C HIS A 33 -18.46 -19.39 7.37
N PRO A 34 -19.77 -19.32 7.10
CA PRO A 34 -20.75 -19.77 8.07
C PRO A 34 -20.74 -21.30 8.07
N ASP A 35 -20.90 -21.88 9.26
CA ASP A 35 -21.41 -23.23 9.53
C ASP A 35 -20.42 -24.38 9.87
N LEU A 36 -19.26 -24.08 10.45
CA LEU A 36 -18.43 -25.12 11.14
C LEU A 36 -18.21 -24.86 12.63
N ALA A 37 -18.68 -23.71 13.15
CA ALA A 37 -18.47 -23.30 14.53
C ALA A 37 -19.09 -24.25 15.58
N GLY A 38 -20.00 -25.15 15.18
CA GLY A 38 -20.62 -26.15 16.05
C GLY A 38 -20.05 -27.57 15.94
N VAL A 39 -19.13 -27.83 15.01
CA VAL A 39 -18.58 -29.17 14.80
C VAL A 39 -17.44 -29.40 15.81
N PRO A 40 -17.52 -30.42 16.69
CA PRO A 40 -16.46 -30.64 17.66
C PRO A 40 -15.15 -30.93 16.91
N PRO A 41 -14.02 -30.31 17.32
CA PRO A 41 -12.73 -30.42 16.63
C PRO A 41 -12.19 -31.86 16.66
N THR A 42 -12.74 -32.71 17.52
CA THR A 42 -12.43 -34.14 17.62
C THR A 42 -13.18 -35.00 16.60
N SER A 43 -14.22 -34.48 15.94
CA SER A 43 -14.89 -35.20 14.86
C SER A 43 -14.00 -35.28 13.61
N PRO A 44 -14.19 -36.29 12.75
CA PRO A 44 -13.46 -36.37 11.48
C PRO A 44 -13.57 -35.09 10.63
N VAL A 45 -14.75 -34.47 10.59
CA VAL A 45 -15.01 -33.21 9.86
C VAL A 45 -14.32 -32.03 10.54
N GLY A 46 -14.36 -31.94 11.87
CA GLY A 46 -13.70 -30.87 12.63
C GLY A 46 -12.17 -30.88 12.48
N ARG A 47 -11.55 -32.07 12.45
CA ARG A 47 -10.10 -32.19 12.18
C ARG A 47 -9.74 -31.78 10.76
N LEU A 48 -10.56 -32.15 9.77
CA LEU A 48 -10.35 -31.73 8.39
C LEU A 48 -10.47 -30.22 8.25
N ALA A 49 -11.51 -29.60 8.83
CA ALA A 49 -11.70 -28.15 8.85
C ALA A 49 -10.48 -27.43 9.45
N ALA A 50 -10.02 -27.87 10.63
CA ALA A 50 -8.82 -27.33 11.26
C ALA A 50 -7.56 -27.46 10.39
N THR A 51 -7.44 -28.56 9.63
CA THR A 51 -6.33 -28.79 8.72
C THR A 51 -6.41 -27.88 7.51
N VAL A 52 -7.59 -27.75 6.89
CA VAL A 52 -7.82 -26.84 5.76
C VAL A 52 -7.53 -25.41 6.16
N ASP A 53 -7.96 -24.96 7.34
CA ASP A 53 -7.68 -23.61 7.82
C ASP A 53 -6.19 -23.37 8.04
N ARG A 54 -5.47 -24.37 8.54
CA ARG A 54 -4.00 -24.30 8.65
C ARG A 54 -3.35 -24.17 7.27
N LEU A 55 -3.72 -25.05 6.33
CA LEU A 55 -3.17 -25.02 4.96
C LEU A 55 -3.50 -23.70 4.26
N ARG A 56 -4.71 -23.15 4.44
CA ARG A 56 -5.10 -21.84 3.90
C ARG A 56 -4.26 -20.71 4.48
N ARG A 57 -3.86 -20.79 5.75
CA ARG A 57 -2.93 -19.82 6.34
C ARG A 57 -1.53 -19.98 5.74
N GLU A 58 -1.03 -21.21 5.65
CA GLU A 58 0.29 -21.51 5.06
C GLU A 58 0.39 -21.03 3.59
N VAL A 59 -0.64 -21.30 2.78
CA VAL A 59 -0.71 -20.83 1.39
C VAL A 59 -0.69 -19.31 1.31
N ARG A 60 -1.47 -18.61 2.15
CA ARG A 60 -1.48 -17.14 2.16
C ARG A 60 -0.12 -16.55 2.54
N THR A 61 0.56 -17.13 3.54
CA THR A 61 1.92 -16.71 3.90
C THR A 61 2.88 -16.90 2.74
N ALA A 62 2.86 -18.07 2.09
CA ALA A 62 3.73 -18.36 0.95
C ALA A 62 3.47 -17.44 -0.24
N GLN A 63 2.20 -17.11 -0.51
CA GLN A 63 1.80 -16.16 -1.56
C GLN A 63 2.31 -14.75 -1.25
N ALA A 64 2.10 -14.24 -0.04
CA ALA A 64 2.57 -12.92 0.35
C ALA A 64 4.11 -12.79 0.21
N GLU A 65 4.87 -13.81 0.58
CA GLU A 65 6.33 -13.80 0.37
C GLU A 65 6.72 -13.84 -1.12
N ALA A 66 6.00 -14.63 -1.93
CA ALA A 66 6.26 -14.72 -3.37
C ALA A 66 5.93 -13.39 -4.09
N GLU A 67 4.82 -12.77 -3.74
CA GLU A 67 4.42 -11.44 -4.24
C GLU A 67 5.43 -10.37 -3.83
N GLY A 68 5.90 -10.39 -2.58
CA GLY A 68 6.96 -9.49 -2.12
C GLY A 68 8.25 -9.63 -2.93
N ARG A 69 8.68 -10.87 -3.19
CA ARG A 69 9.84 -11.13 -4.07
C ARG A 69 9.61 -10.62 -5.50
N ALA A 70 8.40 -10.79 -6.05
CA ALA A 70 8.08 -10.31 -7.39
C ALA A 70 8.15 -8.78 -7.49
N LEU A 71 7.68 -8.05 -6.46
CA LEU A 71 7.78 -6.58 -6.42
C LEU A 71 9.24 -6.11 -6.38
N VAL A 72 10.09 -6.77 -5.59
CA VAL A 72 11.54 -6.46 -5.56
C VAL A 72 12.18 -6.69 -6.93
N GLU A 73 11.88 -7.80 -7.59
CA GLU A 73 12.42 -8.09 -8.93
C GLU A 73 11.91 -7.11 -10.00
N LEU A 74 10.66 -6.65 -9.91
CA LEU A 74 10.12 -5.63 -10.81
C LEU A 74 10.84 -4.28 -10.61
N ALA A 75 11.03 -3.85 -9.36
CA ALA A 75 11.78 -2.63 -9.06
C ALA A 75 13.22 -2.69 -9.57
N LYS A 76 13.89 -3.85 -9.43
CA LYS A 76 15.22 -4.05 -10.03
C LYS A 76 15.19 -3.90 -11.55
N GLY A 77 14.17 -4.41 -12.23
CA GLY A 77 13.97 -4.23 -13.67
C GLY A 77 13.86 -2.77 -14.08
N ILE A 78 13.09 -1.97 -13.34
CA ILE A 78 12.98 -0.52 -13.54
C ILE A 78 14.36 0.15 -13.37
N LEU A 79 15.12 -0.19 -12.33
CA LEU A 79 16.43 0.40 -12.09
C LEU A 79 17.46 -0.02 -13.16
N VAL A 80 17.41 -1.25 -13.66
CA VAL A 80 18.23 -1.72 -14.79
C VAL A 80 17.99 -0.84 -16.02
N GLU A 81 16.72 -0.55 -16.34
CA GLU A 81 16.38 0.30 -17.47
C GLU A 81 16.84 1.75 -17.26
N ARG A 82 16.49 2.36 -16.11
CA ARG A 82 16.75 3.78 -15.82
C ARG A 82 18.23 4.09 -15.66
N LEU A 83 18.97 3.22 -14.97
CA LEU A 83 20.39 3.40 -14.68
C LEU A 83 21.30 2.75 -15.72
N ARG A 84 20.72 2.08 -16.74
CA ARG A 84 21.45 1.33 -17.79
C ARG A 84 22.53 0.41 -17.21
N CYS A 85 22.17 -0.30 -16.14
CA CYS A 85 23.09 -1.14 -15.37
C CYS A 85 22.67 -2.62 -15.38
N GLY A 86 23.54 -3.51 -14.88
CA GLY A 86 23.21 -4.93 -14.76
C GLY A 86 22.32 -5.25 -13.55
N PRO A 87 21.59 -6.38 -13.54
CA PRO A 87 20.67 -6.75 -12.45
C PRO A 87 21.32 -6.82 -11.06
N ALA A 88 22.58 -7.25 -10.99
CA ALA A 88 23.34 -7.30 -9.73
C ALA A 88 23.67 -5.91 -9.18
N GLN A 89 23.89 -4.92 -10.06
CA GLN A 89 24.12 -3.54 -9.65
C GLN A 89 22.81 -2.88 -9.19
N ALA A 90 21.72 -3.11 -9.91
CA ALA A 90 20.39 -2.64 -9.50
C ALA A 90 20.00 -3.20 -8.12
N ALA A 91 20.31 -4.47 -7.84
CA ALA A 91 20.08 -5.07 -6.52
C ALA A 91 20.83 -4.35 -5.40
N ARG A 92 22.12 -4.05 -5.61
CA ARG A 92 22.94 -3.30 -4.64
C ARG A 92 22.39 -1.90 -4.41
N GLN A 93 22.10 -1.17 -5.49
CA GLN A 93 21.56 0.18 -5.40
C GLN A 93 20.23 0.22 -4.64
N LEU A 94 19.34 -0.74 -4.89
CA LEU A 94 18.06 -0.84 -4.19
C LEU A 94 18.27 -1.05 -2.68
N ALA A 95 19.19 -1.96 -2.31
CA ALA A 95 19.51 -2.22 -0.90
C ALA A 95 20.14 -1.01 -0.21
N GLU A 96 21.11 -0.36 -0.85
CA GLU A 96 21.81 0.82 -0.32
C GLU A 96 20.84 2.00 -0.13
N LEU A 97 19.93 2.24 -1.08
CA LEU A 97 18.95 3.32 -0.96
C LEU A 97 17.88 3.01 0.10
N ALA A 98 17.41 1.77 0.20
CA ALA A 98 16.47 1.37 1.25
C ALA A 98 17.08 1.56 2.64
N GLU A 99 18.35 1.20 2.81
CA GLU A 99 19.11 1.43 4.05
C GLU A 99 19.24 2.94 4.35
N GLN A 100 19.65 3.74 3.36
CA GLN A 100 19.74 5.20 3.51
C GLN A 100 18.40 5.85 3.87
N ALA A 101 17.30 5.33 3.32
CA ALA A 101 15.94 5.78 3.61
C ALA A 101 15.38 5.21 4.93
N SER A 102 16.09 4.30 5.61
CA SER A 102 15.64 3.62 6.83
C SER A 102 14.30 2.88 6.67
N VAL A 103 14.05 2.32 5.48
CA VAL A 103 12.85 1.53 5.18
C VAL A 103 13.24 0.11 4.75
N SER A 104 12.27 -0.79 4.68
CA SER A 104 12.53 -2.14 4.19
C SER A 104 12.79 -2.14 2.67
N PRO A 105 13.60 -3.08 2.14
CA PRO A 105 13.81 -3.19 0.68
C PRO A 105 12.52 -3.39 -0.12
N LEU A 106 11.53 -4.10 0.45
CA LEU A 106 10.22 -4.29 -0.18
C LEU A 106 9.44 -2.98 -0.27
N GLU A 107 9.44 -2.20 0.81
CA GLU A 107 8.77 -0.90 0.86
C GLU A 107 9.42 0.08 -0.14
N PHE A 108 10.75 0.18 -0.15
CA PHE A 108 11.46 1.00 -1.12
C PHE A 108 11.21 0.54 -2.57
N ALA A 109 11.14 -0.78 -2.83
CA ALA A 109 10.79 -1.30 -4.15
C ALA A 109 9.42 -0.79 -4.60
N VAL A 110 8.41 -0.79 -3.72
CA VAL A 110 7.08 -0.25 -4.02
C VAL A 110 7.14 1.26 -4.32
N GLU A 111 7.94 2.02 -3.59
CA GLU A 111 8.14 3.46 -3.87
C GLU A 111 8.74 3.70 -5.26
N VAL A 112 9.78 2.94 -5.64
CA VAL A 112 10.40 3.00 -6.97
C VAL A 112 9.37 2.72 -8.08
N ILE A 113 8.53 1.70 -7.88
CA ILE A 113 7.48 1.33 -8.84
C ILE A 113 6.45 2.45 -8.98
N ASN A 114 5.98 2.98 -7.85
CA ASN A 114 5.03 4.08 -7.84
C ASN A 114 5.60 5.34 -8.50
N GLN A 115 6.87 5.64 -8.27
CA GLN A 115 7.53 6.77 -8.90
C GLN A 115 7.66 6.56 -10.41
N ALA A 116 8.07 5.38 -10.87
CA ALA A 116 8.15 5.08 -12.30
C ALA A 116 6.78 5.19 -12.99
N ALA A 117 5.71 4.72 -12.34
CA ALA A 117 4.35 4.86 -12.85
C ALA A 117 3.94 6.35 -12.98
N ARG A 118 4.27 7.18 -11.98
CA ARG A 118 4.02 8.63 -12.01
C ARG A 118 4.84 9.33 -13.09
N ASP A 119 6.14 9.02 -13.20
CA ASP A 119 7.03 9.55 -14.23
C ASP A 119 6.42 9.31 -15.63
N ARG A 120 5.92 8.08 -15.87
CA ARG A 120 5.29 7.73 -17.13
C ARG A 120 4.00 8.51 -17.42
N VAL A 121 3.16 8.73 -16.41
CA VAL A 121 1.93 9.53 -16.57
C VAL A 121 2.26 10.99 -16.89
N SER A 122 3.28 11.56 -16.24
CA SER A 122 3.76 12.91 -16.53
C SER A 122 4.23 13.04 -17.97
N GLU A 123 5.07 12.12 -18.45
CA GLU A 123 5.55 12.09 -19.85
C GLU A 123 4.40 12.08 -20.86
N VAL A 124 3.37 11.24 -20.62
CA VAL A 124 2.20 11.14 -21.50
C VAL A 124 1.38 12.43 -21.47
N THR A 125 1.24 13.05 -20.30
CA THR A 125 0.51 14.31 -20.13
C THR A 125 1.20 15.44 -20.89
N ASP A 126 2.53 15.55 -20.77
CA ASP A 126 3.32 16.56 -21.49
C ASP A 126 3.21 16.37 -23.00
N ALA A 127 3.29 15.13 -23.49
CA ALA A 127 3.11 14.82 -24.90
C ALA A 127 1.70 15.21 -25.40
N PHE A 128 0.67 14.95 -24.60
CA PHE A 128 -0.70 15.34 -24.91
C PHE A 128 -0.85 16.86 -24.98
N LEU A 129 -0.33 17.60 -24.00
CA LEU A 129 -0.39 19.06 -23.98
C LEU A 129 0.37 19.68 -25.16
N ALA A 130 1.55 19.14 -25.51
CA ALA A 130 2.30 19.58 -26.68
C ALA A 130 1.53 19.34 -27.99
N ALA A 131 0.87 18.18 -28.12
CA ALA A 131 0.02 17.88 -29.27
C ALA A 131 -1.20 18.82 -29.35
N ALA A 132 -1.83 19.08 -28.21
CA ALA A 132 -2.97 19.99 -28.10
C ALA A 132 -2.59 21.44 -28.36
N ALA A 133 -1.38 21.90 -28.01
CA ALA A 133 -0.89 23.25 -28.31
C ALA A 133 -0.52 23.43 -29.79
N GLY A 134 -0.07 22.38 -30.47
CA GLY A 134 0.21 22.39 -31.92
C GLY A 134 -1.04 22.32 -32.81
N ALA A 135 -2.18 21.88 -32.28
CA ALA A 135 -3.46 21.84 -33.00
C ALA A 135 -4.08 23.23 -33.30
N PRO A 136 -4.18 24.19 -32.36
CA PRO A 136 -4.76 25.51 -32.61
C PRO A 136 -3.95 26.34 -33.61
N GLU A 137 -2.62 26.18 -33.70
CA GLU A 137 -1.82 26.83 -34.75
C GLU A 137 -2.13 26.27 -36.15
N ARG A 138 -2.37 24.96 -36.26
CA ARG A 138 -2.74 24.29 -37.52
C ARG A 138 -4.16 24.67 -37.95
N ASP A 139 -5.10 24.73 -37.01
CA ASP A 139 -6.46 25.19 -37.29
C ASP A 139 -6.48 26.67 -37.68
N ALA A 140 -5.72 27.53 -37.01
CA ALA A 140 -5.56 28.94 -37.39
C ALA A 140 -4.87 29.11 -38.76
N ALA A 141 -3.93 28.25 -39.12
CA ALA A 141 -3.32 28.23 -40.45
C ALA A 141 -4.32 27.80 -41.54
N ALA A 142 -5.12 26.76 -41.29
CA ALA A 142 -6.15 26.30 -42.21
C ALA A 142 -7.26 27.34 -42.43
N VAL A 143 -7.67 28.05 -41.37
CA VAL A 143 -8.64 29.17 -41.46
C VAL A 143 -8.07 30.32 -42.29
N ARG A 144 -6.80 30.67 -42.11
CA ARG A 144 -6.14 31.72 -42.91
C ARG A 144 -5.99 31.34 -44.38
N LEU A 145 -5.68 30.07 -44.67
CA LEU A 145 -5.63 29.57 -46.04
C LEU A 145 -7.00 29.76 -46.69
N ARG A 146 -8.07 29.27 -46.05
CA ARG A 146 -9.45 29.37 -46.54
C ARG A 146 -9.92 30.81 -46.79
N ALA A 147 -9.51 31.75 -45.93
CA ALA A 147 -9.81 33.17 -46.09
C ALA A 147 -9.10 33.79 -47.31
N ALA A 148 -7.88 33.33 -47.63
CA ALA A 148 -7.11 33.81 -48.79
C ALA A 148 -7.60 33.23 -50.13
N GLU A 149 -8.28 32.08 -50.13
CA GLU A 149 -8.85 31.46 -51.35
C GLU A 149 -10.25 32.01 -51.69
N SER A 150 -10.87 32.75 -50.77
CA SER A 150 -12.26 33.24 -50.89
C SER A 150 -12.39 34.73 -51.27
N GLY A 151 -11.28 35.41 -51.59
CA GLY A 151 -11.24 36.81 -52.03
C GLY A 151 -10.50 36.96 -53.34
#